data_AF-A0A367ZLJ3-F1
#
_entry.id   AF-A0A367ZLJ3-F1
#
_cell.length_a   1.000
_cell.length_b   1.000
_cell.length_c   1.000
_cell.angle_alpha   90.00
_cell.angle_beta   90.00
_cell.angle_gamma   90.00
#
_symmetry.space_group_name_H-M   'P 1'
#
loop_
_entity.id
_entity.type
_entity.pdbx_description
1 polymer ?
#
loop_
_entity_poly.entity_id
_entity_poly.type
_entity_poly.pdbx_seq_one_letter_code
_entity_poly.pdbx_strand_id
1 'polypeptide(L)' 'MLIRHGGKHDWFQNPKTLVAQPVPRHAEVNERLALHILRKLANP' A
#
# COMPACT_ATOMS: atom_id res chain seq x y z
N MET A 1 -1.56 -7.81 4.39
CA MET A 1 -0.80 -8.95 3.86
C MET A 1 -0.11 -8.55 2.57
N LEU A 2 1.15 -8.92 2.41
CA LEU A 2 1.90 -8.74 1.17
C LEU A 2 1.56 -9.89 0.21
N ILE A 3 1.07 -9.56 -0.99
CA ILE A 3 0.64 -10.55 -1.99
C ILE A 3 1.73 -10.81 -3.02
N ARG A 4 2.41 -9.76 -3.47
CA ARG A 4 3.37 -9.85 -4.55
C ARG A 4 4.46 -8.81 -4.39
N HIS A 5 5.71 -9.25 -4.51
CA HIS A 5 6.83 -8.34 -4.64
C HIS A 5 6.91 -7.78 -6.05
N GLY A 6 7.08 -6.47 -6.18
CA GLY A 6 7.40 -5.85 -7.46
C GLY A 6 8.79 -5.21 -7.43
N GLY A 7 9.24 -4.74 -8.60
CA GLY A 7 10.50 -4.01 -8.71
C GLY A 7 10.44 -2.68 -7.95
N LYS A 8 9.50 -1.81 -8.34
CA LYS A 8 9.34 -0.47 -7.73
C LYS A 8 8.31 -0.40 -6.61
N HIS A 9 7.28 -1.24 -6.68
CA HIS A 9 6.14 -1.25 -5.75
C HIS A 9 5.75 -2.68 -5.40
N ASP A 10 5.50 -2.93 -4.14
CA ASP A 10 4.93 -4.17 -3.63
C ASP A 10 3.41 -4.09 -3.61
N TRP A 11 2.73 -5.23 -3.78
CA TRP A 11 1.27 -5.30 -3.76
C TRP A 11 0.79 -5.72 -2.37
N PHE A 12 0.22 -4.78 -1.63
CA PHE A 12 -0.33 -5.05 -0.29
C PHE A 12 -1.85 -5.10 -0.34
N GLN A 13 -2.41 -5.99 0.48
CA GLN A 13 -3.85 -6.10 0.70
C GLN A 13 -4.16 -5.99 2.19
N ASN A 14 -5.18 -5.22 2.53
CA ASN A 14 -5.72 -5.23 3.89
C ASN A 14 -6.45 -6.57 4.13
N PRO A 15 -6.07 -7.37 5.15
CA PRO A 15 -6.66 -8.68 5.38
C PRO A 15 -8.13 -8.64 5.85
N LYS A 16 -8.61 -7.51 6.38
CA LYS A 16 -10.01 -7.38 6.83
C LYS A 16 -10.93 -6.87 5.73
N THR A 17 -10.50 -5.85 4.98
CA THR A 17 -11.32 -5.21 3.94
C THR A 17 -11.07 -5.76 2.54
N LEU A 18 -10.03 -6.57 2.36
CA LEU A 18 -9.57 -7.13 1.09
C LEU A 18 -9.17 -6.09 0.02
N VAL A 19 -9.15 -4.80 0.38
CA VAL A 19 -8.66 -3.71 -0.48
C VAL A 19 -7.16 -3.87 -0.70
N ALA A 20 -6.73 -3.75 -1.96
CA ALA A 20 -5.32 -3.82 -2.33
C ALA A 20 -4.78 -2.47 -2.82
N GLN A 21 -3.51 -2.18 -2.53
CA GLN A 21 -2.79 -0.99 -2.96
C GLN A 21 -1.33 -1.32 -3.29
N PRO A 22 -0.73 -0.65 -4.30
CA PRO A 22 0.70 -0.67 -4.52
C PRO A 22 1.42 0.20 -3.47
N VAL A 23 2.40 -0.38 -2.77
CA VAL A 23 3.24 0.30 -1.77
C VAL A 23 4.64 0.48 -2.34
N PRO A 24 5.16 1.71 -2.43
CA PRO A 24 6.50 1.98 -2.94
C PRO A 24 7.59 1.32 -2.09
N ARG A 25 8.67 0.87 -2.74
CA ARG A 25 9.87 0.30 -2.05
C ARG A 25 10.99 1.32 -1.84
N HIS A 26 10.84 2.52 -2.38
CA HIS A 26 11.81 3.61 -2.22
C HIS A 26 11.36 4.53 -1.07
N ALA A 27 12.33 5.22 -0.45
CA ALA A 27 12.07 6.06 0.72
C ALA A 27 11.34 7.37 0.37
N GLU A 28 11.58 7.93 -0.81
CA GLU A 28 11.00 9.20 -1.24
C GLU A 28 9.58 9.03 -1.79
N VAL A 29 8.58 9.15 -0.94
CA VAL A 29 7.17 9.04 -1.34
C VAL A 29 6.47 10.38 -1.13
N ASN A 30 5.68 10.80 -2.12
CA ASN A 30 4.85 12.00 -1.99
C ASN A 30 3.85 11.82 -0.82
N GLU A 31 3.75 12.80 0.07
CA GLU A 31 2.89 12.75 1.26
C GLU A 31 1.42 12.44 0.92
N ARG A 32 0.89 13.04 -0.16
CA ARG A 32 -0.48 12.78 -0.61
C ARG A 32 -0.69 11.32 -0.99
N LEU A 33 0.30 10.70 -1.63
CA LEU A 33 0.28 9.28 -1.98
C LEU A 33 0.34 8.40 -0.73
N ALA A 34 1.24 8.72 0.21
CA ALA A 34 1.36 8.00 1.47
C ALA A 34 0.04 8.02 2.26
N LEU A 35 -0.57 9.20 2.43
CA LEU A 35 -1.86 9.36 3.09
C LEU A 35 -2.99 8.60 2.37
N HIS A 36 -2.97 8.57 1.04
CA HIS A 36 -3.95 7.81 0.27
C HIS A 36 -3.83 6.30 0.53
N ILE A 37 -2.62 5.76 0.45
CA ILE A 37 -2.33 4.34 0.71
C ILE A 37 -2.76 3.97 2.14
N LEU A 38 -2.40 4.78 3.13
CA LEU A 38 -2.79 4.58 4.53
C LEU A 38 -4.31 4.57 4.69
N ARG A 39 -5.03 5.53 4.12
CA ARG A 39 -6.50 5.58 4.19
C ARG A 39 -7.16 4.36 3.55
N LYS A 40 -6.61 3.84 2.45
CA LYS A 40 -7.16 2.65 1.76
C LYS A 40 -6.84 1.34 2.47
N LEU A 41 -5.67 1.25 3.10
CA LEU A 41 -5.23 0.06 3.82
C LEU A 41 -5.61 0.08 5.31
N ALA A 42 -6.09 1.21 5.84
CA ALA A 42 -6.66 1.28 7.18
C ALA A 42 -7.93 0.42 7.30
N ASN A 43 -8.18 -0.04 8.52
CA ASN A 43 -9.47 -0.63 8.90
C ASN A 43 -10.36 0.47 9.50
N PRO A 44 -11.69 0.40 9.31
CA PRO A 44 -12.60 1.12 10.19
C PRO A 44 -12.46 0.65 11.64
#